data_AF-A0A436A4K4-F1
#
_entry.id   AF-A0A436A4K4-F1
#
_cell.length_a   1.000
_cell.length_b   1.000
_cell.length_c   1.000
_cell.angle_alpha   90.00
_cell.angle_beta   90.00
_cell.angle_gamma   90.00
#
_symmetry.space_group_name_H-M   'P 1'
#
loop_
_entity.id
_entity.type
_entity.pdbx_description
1 polymer ?
#
loop_
_entity_poly.entity_id
_entity_poly.type
_entity_poly.pdbx_seq_one_letter_code
_entity_poly.pdbx_strand_id
1 'polypeptide(L)'
;EITLRGRILPIGGLKEKLLAALRGGIKKVLIPEDNAKDLAEIPDNVKNGMEIIPVSRVGEVLRHALVRMPEPIEWVEPVNPPAATDSADDAGKSLAH
;
A
#
# COMPACT_ATOMS: atom_id res chain seq x y z
N GLU A 1 6.78 -8.59 7.40
CA GLU A 1 7.58 -7.52 6.75
C GLU A 1 7.53 -7.70 5.23
N ILE A 2 8.03 -6.74 4.44
CA ILE A 2 7.98 -6.79 2.97
C ILE A 2 9.30 -6.30 2.35
N THR A 3 9.73 -6.95 1.28
CA THR A 3 10.89 -6.52 0.47
C THR A 3 10.50 -5.54 -0.63
N LEU A 4 11.46 -4.79 -1.18
CA LEU A 4 11.24 -3.94 -2.37
C LEU A 4 10.76 -4.73 -3.60
N ARG A 5 11.04 -6.03 -3.67
CA ARG A 5 10.58 -6.93 -4.73
C ARG A 5 9.20 -7.55 -4.44
N GLY A 6 8.57 -7.16 -3.33
CA GLY A 6 7.21 -7.58 -2.99
C GLY A 6 7.10 -8.97 -2.35
N ARG A 7 8.22 -9.63 -2.00
CA ARG A 7 8.20 -10.85 -1.16
C ARG A 7 7.79 -10.49 0.27
N ILE A 8 6.92 -11.30 0.85
CA ILE A 8 6.53 -11.25 2.27
C ILE A 8 7.53 -12.07 3.08
N LEU A 9 8.01 -11.48 4.17
CA LEU A 9 9.00 -12.11 5.06
C LEU A 9 8.35 -12.60 6.35
N PRO A 10 8.88 -13.69 6.94
CA PRO A 10 8.37 -14.25 8.19
C PRO A 10 8.46 -13.23 9.33
N ILE A 11 7.61 -13.44 10.32
CA ILE A 11 7.51 -12.60 11.51
C ILE A 11 7.64 -13.45 12.78
N GLY A 12 8.14 -12.83 13.85
CA GLY A 12 8.05 -13.38 15.19
C GLY A 12 6.70 -13.10 15.86
N GLY A 13 6.42 -13.83 16.94
CA GLY A 13 5.25 -13.64 17.80
C GLY A 13 3.91 -13.93 17.11
N LEU A 14 3.87 -14.93 16.22
CA LEU A 14 2.67 -15.27 15.46
C LEU A 14 1.50 -15.64 16.37
N LYS A 15 1.77 -16.44 17.40
CA LYS A 15 0.76 -16.92 18.36
C LYS A 15 0.07 -15.77 19.09
N GLU A 16 0.85 -14.83 19.61
CA GLU A 16 0.34 -13.66 20.34
C GLU A 16 -0.49 -12.77 19.43
N LYS A 17 -0.04 -12.58 18.18
CA LYS A 17 -0.76 -11.80 17.17
C LYS A 17 -2.09 -12.44 16.78
N LEU A 18 -2.14 -13.76 16.59
CA LEU A 18 -3.41 -14.45 16.30
C LEU A 18 -4.37 -14.44 17.50
N LEU A 19 -3.86 -14.60 18.72
CA LEU A 19 -4.68 -14.47 19.93
C LEU A 19 -5.28 -13.06 20.07
N ALA A 20 -4.49 -12.03 19.79
CA ALA A 20 -4.98 -10.65 19.77
C ALA A 20 -6.05 -10.45 18.68
N ALA A 21 -5.84 -10.98 17.47
CA ALA A 21 -6.80 -10.92 16.38
C ALA A 21 -8.13 -11.60 16.74
N LEU A 22 -8.08 -12.78 17.36
CA LEU A 22 -9.28 -13.51 17.82
C LEU A 22 -10.07 -12.69 18.85
N ARG A 23 -9.37 -12.14 19.85
CA ARG A 23 -9.99 -11.29 20.89
C ARG A 23 -10.58 -10.01 20.32
N GLY A 24 -9.96 -9.46 19.27
CA GLY A 24 -10.47 -8.32 18.51
C GLY A 24 -11.63 -8.66 17.56
N GLY A 25 -12.06 -9.92 17.49
CA GLY A 25 -13.15 -10.36 16.61
C GLY A 25 -12.78 -10.40 15.12
N ILE A 26 -11.48 -10.35 14.78
CA ILE A 26 -10.99 -10.41 13.40
C ILE A 26 -11.28 -11.80 12.84
N LYS A 27 -11.95 -11.84 11.69
CA LYS A 27 -12.41 -13.08 11.04
C LYS A 27 -11.44 -13.63 10.01
N LYS A 28 -10.55 -12.80 9.48
CA LYS A 28 -9.63 -13.15 8.40
C LYS A 28 -8.25 -12.57 8.69
N VAL A 29 -7.22 -13.42 8.67
CA VAL A 29 -5.84 -13.03 8.92
C VAL A 29 -4.95 -13.56 7.81
N LEU A 30 -4.12 -12.68 7.26
CA LEU A 30 -3.09 -13.04 6.28
C LEU A 30 -1.76 -13.20 7.01
N ILE A 31 -1.06 -14.30 6.79
CA ILE A 31 0.23 -14.60 7.43
C ILE A 31 1.28 -14.88 6.36
N PRO A 32 2.58 -14.65 6.63
CA PRO A 32 3.64 -15.10 5.73
C PRO A 32 3.58 -16.61 5.51
N GLU A 33 3.78 -17.06 4.28
CA GLU A 33 3.81 -18.50 3.93
C GLU A 33 4.81 -19.28 4.78
N ASP A 34 6.00 -18.71 5.01
CA ASP A 34 7.06 -19.31 5.83
C ASP A 34 6.65 -19.52 7.31
N ASN A 35 5.65 -18.79 7.79
CA ASN A 35 5.09 -18.94 9.14
C ASN A 35 3.96 -19.99 9.21
N ALA A 36 3.52 -20.57 8.08
CA ALA A 36 2.45 -21.56 8.08
C ALA A 36 2.80 -22.81 8.90
N LYS A 37 4.09 -23.19 8.95
CA LYS A 37 4.60 -24.29 9.78
C LYS A 37 4.40 -24.05 11.29
N ASP A 38 4.42 -22.78 11.71
CA ASP A 38 4.29 -22.39 13.12
C ASP A 38 2.83 -22.52 13.61
N LEU A 39 1.86 -22.67 12.68
CA LEU A 39 0.46 -22.92 13.02
C LEU A 39 0.25 -24.24 13.79
N ALA A 40 1.19 -25.19 13.69
CA ALA A 40 1.15 -26.43 14.47
C ALA A 40 1.19 -26.16 15.99
N GLU A 41 1.83 -25.06 16.42
CA GLU A 41 1.95 -24.68 17.83
C GLU A 41 0.76 -23.85 18.35
N ILE A 42 -0.18 -23.52 17.45
CA ILE A 42 -1.32 -22.66 17.74
C ILE A 42 -2.52 -23.51 18.14
N PRO A 43 -3.17 -23.21 19.28
CA PRO A 43 -4.37 -23.91 19.73
C PRO A 43 -5.49 -23.94 18.68
N ASP A 44 -6.21 -25.06 18.62
CA ASP A 44 -7.28 -25.28 17.62
C ASP A 44 -8.43 -24.29 17.76
N ASN A 45 -8.74 -23.83 18.98
CA ASN A 45 -9.75 -22.79 19.20
C ASN A 45 -9.40 -21.46 18.51
N VAL A 46 -8.10 -21.16 18.33
CA VAL A 46 -7.65 -19.97 17.60
C VAL A 46 -7.72 -20.21 16.09
N LYS A 47 -7.20 -21.35 15.62
CA LYS A 47 -7.22 -21.72 14.19
C LYS A 47 -8.64 -21.83 13.64
N ASN A 48 -9.56 -22.40 14.41
CA ASN A 48 -10.96 -22.55 14.01
C ASN A 48 -11.77 -21.26 14.19
N GLY A 49 -11.23 -20.25 14.89
CA GLY A 49 -11.91 -18.99 15.18
C GLY A 49 -11.82 -17.96 14.06
N MET A 50 -10.95 -18.17 13.07
CA MET A 50 -10.72 -17.25 11.95
C MET A 50 -10.20 -17.97 10.71
N GLU A 51 -10.38 -17.37 9.55
CA GLU A 51 -9.76 -17.79 8.30
C GLU A 51 -8.30 -17.31 8.28
N ILE A 52 -7.35 -18.24 8.25
CA ILE A 52 -5.92 -17.94 8.18
C ILE A 52 -5.44 -18.26 6.76
N ILE A 53 -4.91 -17.26 6.06
CA ILE A 53 -4.42 -17.40 4.69
C ILE A 53 -2.91 -17.14 4.64
N PRO A 54 -2.10 -18.17 4.34
CA PRO A 54 -0.68 -17.98 4.04
C PRO A 54 -0.49 -17.23 2.72
N VAL A 55 0.42 -16.26 2.69
CA VAL A 55 0.75 -15.46 1.50
C VAL A 55 2.26 -15.31 1.31
N SER A 56 2.69 -15.34 0.05
CA SER A 56 4.12 -15.27 -0.33
C SER A 56 4.53 -13.91 -0.88
N ARG A 57 3.57 -13.21 -1.51
CA ARG A 57 3.77 -11.95 -2.22
C ARG A 57 2.73 -10.91 -1.89
N VAL A 58 3.12 -9.64 -1.95
CA VAL A 58 2.23 -8.50 -1.69
C VAL A 58 1.02 -8.44 -2.61
N GLY A 59 1.14 -8.91 -3.85
CA GLY A 59 0.00 -8.97 -4.77
C GLY A 59 -1.16 -9.83 -4.25
N GLU A 60 -0.86 -10.91 -3.50
CA GLU A 60 -1.87 -11.75 -2.85
C GLU A 60 -2.55 -10.99 -1.71
N VAL A 61 -1.76 -10.26 -0.91
CA VAL A 61 -2.28 -9.39 0.15
C VAL A 61 -3.25 -8.36 -0.42
N LEU A 62 -2.88 -7.67 -1.49
CA LEU A 62 -3.74 -6.67 -2.13
C LEU A 62 -5.05 -7.27 -2.62
N ARG A 63 -5.02 -8.47 -3.22
CA ARG A 63 -6.24 -9.17 -3.68
C ARG A 63 -7.17 -9.54 -2.53
N HIS A 64 -6.64 -9.92 -1.37
CA HIS A 64 -7.45 -10.27 -0.21
C HIS A 64 -7.94 -9.08 0.60
N ALA A 65 -7.18 -7.98 0.62
CA ALA A 65 -7.44 -6.83 1.47
C ALA A 65 -8.25 -5.72 0.79
N LEU A 66 -8.12 -5.55 -0.53
CA LEU A 66 -8.80 -4.48 -1.26
C LEU A 66 -10.16 -4.93 -1.79
N VAL A 67 -11.16 -4.05 -1.70
CA VAL A 67 -12.49 -4.26 -2.29
C VAL A 67 -12.43 -4.32 -3.82
N ARG A 68 -11.50 -3.57 -4.42
CA ARG A 68 -11.21 -3.57 -5.86
C ARG A 68 -9.72 -3.34 -6.10
N MET A 69 -9.21 -3.85 -7.22
CA MET A 69 -7.83 -3.57 -7.62
C MET A 69 -7.68 -2.11 -8.09
N PRO A 70 -6.55 -1.45 -7.78
CA PRO A 70 -6.29 -0.10 -8.28
C PRO A 70 -5.99 -0.15 -9.77
N GLU A 71 -6.40 0.91 -10.46
CA GLU A 71 -6.04 1.16 -11.86
C GLU A 71 -4.81 2.07 -11.91
N PRO A 72 -3.82 1.78 -12.76
CA PRO A 72 -2.68 2.68 -12.95
C PRO A 72 -3.15 4.06 -13.41
N ILE A 73 -2.59 5.10 -12.80
CA ILE A 73 -2.79 6.47 -13.27
C ILE A 73 -1.81 6.78 -14.41
N GLU A 74 -2.26 7.52 -15.42
CA GLU A 74 -1.36 8.19 -16.35
C GLU A 74 -0.92 9.51 -15.72
N TRP A 75 0.37 9.61 -15.38
CA TRP A 75 0.91 10.86 -14.84
C TRP A 75 1.25 11.80 -16.00
N VAL A 76 0.50 12.90 -16.12
CA VAL A 76 0.80 13.98 -17.06
C VAL A 76 1.45 15.11 -16.29
N GLU A 77 2.67 15.48 -16.68
CA GLU A 77 3.37 16.59 -16.06
C GLU A 77 2.57 17.88 -16.31
N PRO A 78 2.21 18.65 -15.26
CA PRO A 78 1.45 19.87 -15.44
C PRO A 78 2.34 20.86 -16.20
N VAL A 79 1.99 21.14 -17.45
CA VAL A 79 2.63 22.20 -18.23
C VAL A 79 2.26 23.52 -17.55
N ASN A 80 3.19 24.09 -16.80
CA ASN A 80 3.01 25.43 -16.27
C ASN A 80 3.00 26.39 -17.47
N PRO A 81 1.88 27.08 -17.78
CA PRO A 81 1.91 28.05 -18.85
C PRO A 81 2.98 29.10 -18.53
N PRO A 82 3.84 29.48 -19.50
CA PRO A 82 4.81 30.52 -19.28
C PRO A 82 4.05 31.76 -18.79
N ALA A 83 4.51 32.32 -17.67
CA ALA A 83 3.94 33.54 -17.09
C ALA A 83 3.76 34.57 -18.21
N ALA A 84 2.54 35.10 -18.33
CA ALA A 84 2.21 36.10 -19.32
C ALA A 84 3.27 37.20 -19.29
N THR A 85 3.94 37.42 -20.41
CA THR A 85 4.81 38.57 -20.61
C THR A 85 3.94 39.82 -20.52
N ASP A 86 4.04 40.53 -19.41
CA ASP A 86 3.41 41.84 -19.21
C ASP A 86 3.80 42.75 -20.39
N SER A 87 2.81 43.05 -21.21
CA SER A 87 2.86 44.13 -22.19
C SER A 87 2.34 45.39 -21.50
N ALA A 88 3.22 46.30 -21.11
CA ALA A 88 2.85 47.68 -20.77
C ALA A 88 4.07 48.63 -20.88
N ASP A 89 4.08 49.38 -21.99
CA ASP A 89 4.43 50.79 -22.15
C ASP A 89 5.59 51.44 -21.35
N ASP A 90 6.56 52.00 -22.08
CA ASP A 90 6.99 53.37 -21.79
C ASP A 90 7.22 54.18 -23.08
N ALA A 91 6.55 55.33 -23.14
CA ALA A 91 6.55 56.28 -24.22
C ALA A 91 7.70 57.28 -24.04
N GLY A 92 8.79 57.10 -24.78
CA GLY A 92 9.92 58.04 -24.82
C GLY A 92 9.97 58.84 -26.13
N LYS A 93 9.54 60.09 -26.09
CA LYS A 93 9.67 61.11 -27.15
C LYS A 93 11.13 61.24 -27.66
N SER A 94 11.33 61.35 -28.97
CA SER A 94 12.35 62.27 -29.52
C SER A 94 11.96 62.76 -30.93
N LEU A 95 12.17 64.07 -31.11
CA LEU A 95 11.75 64.91 -32.23
C LEU A 95 12.57 64.65 -33.51
N ALA A 96 11.92 64.94 -34.64
CA ALA A 96 12.53 65.12 -35.95
C ALA A 96 13.56 66.26 -35.99
N HIS A 97 14.59 66.09 -36.81
CA HIS A 97 14.99 67.10 -37.80
C HIS A 97 15.55 66.44 -39.06
#